data_AF-A0A7S1TIF8-F1
#
_entry.id   AF-A0A7S1TIF8-F1
#
_cell.length_a   1.000
_cell.length_b   1.000
_cell.length_c   1.000
_cell.angle_alpha   90.00
_cell.angle_beta   90.00
_cell.angle_gamma   90.00
#
_symmetry.space_group_name_H-M   'P 1'
#
loop_
_entity.id
_entity.type
_entity.pdbx_description
1 polymer ?
#
loop_
_entity_poly.entity_id
_entity_poly.type
_entity_poly.pdbx_seq_one_letter_code
_entity_poly.pdbx_strand_id
1 'polypeptide(L)'
;AVINKLSDGAAAHVPYRDSKLTRVLQNALGGNAKTAIIAAVTPASMHIEETNSTLTFAKRAKNVKNKAQCNEFLSDRAIIFRQRQEIETLKAILGGSRLDCTCSPGSTEGFNF
;
A
#
# COMPACT_ATOMS: atom_id res chain seq x y z
N ALA A 1 -12.33 4.56 -20.77
CA ALA A 1 -10.88 4.32 -20.93
C ALA A 1 -10.19 3.89 -19.63
N VAL A 2 -10.21 4.73 -18.58
CA VAL A 2 -9.49 4.49 -17.30
C VAL A 2 -9.90 3.19 -16.60
N ILE A 3 -11.20 2.98 -16.38
CA ILE A 3 -11.69 1.76 -15.69
C ILE A 3 -11.31 0.48 -16.42
N ASN A 4 -11.41 0.45 -17.76
CA ASN A 4 -11.00 -0.72 -18.54
C ASN A 4 -9.51 -1.02 -18.35
N LYS A 5 -8.65 0.00 -18.41
CA LYS A 5 -7.20 -0.20 -18.22
C LYS A 5 -6.87 -0.67 -16.81
N LEU A 6 -7.55 -0.14 -15.80
CA LEU A 6 -7.34 -0.53 -14.41
C LEU A 6 -7.90 -1.92 -14.08
N SER A 7 -8.99 -2.33 -14.72
CA SER A 7 -9.59 -3.65 -14.49
C SER A 7 -8.75 -4.79 -15.04
N ASP A 8 -7.96 -4.53 -16.09
CA ASP A 8 -7.16 -5.55 -16.77
C ASP A 8 -5.83 -5.84 -16.05
N GLY A 9 -5.49 -5.07 -15.01
CA GLY A 9 -4.30 -5.27 -14.19
C GLY A 9 -2.96 -5.07 -14.92
N ALA A 10 -2.98 -4.62 -16.17
CA ALA A 10 -1.79 -4.37 -16.96
C ALA A 10 -1.05 -3.14 -16.44
N ALA A 11 0.27 -3.25 -16.26
CA ALA A 11 1.17 -2.16 -15.87
C ALA A 11 1.43 -1.17 -17.04
N ALA A 12 0.36 -0.75 -17.72
CA ALA A 12 0.40 0.22 -18.81
C ALA A 12 -0.02 1.61 -18.33
N HIS A 13 0.34 2.63 -19.09
CA HIS A 13 -0.08 4.01 -18.81
C HIS A 13 -1.61 4.12 -18.73
N VAL A 14 -2.12 4.59 -17.59
CA VAL A 14 -3.54 4.85 -17.38
C VAL A 14 -3.81 6.33 -17.66
N PRO A 15 -4.71 6.66 -18.60
CA PRO A 15 -4.87 8.02 -19.09
C PRO A 15 -5.76 8.88 -18.18
N TYR A 16 -5.34 9.12 -16.93
CA TYR A 16 -6.07 10.01 -16.02
C TYR A 16 -6.11 11.47 -16.50
N ARG A 17 -5.19 11.84 -17.40
CA ARG A 17 -5.03 13.22 -17.90
C ARG A 17 -6.01 13.59 -19.00
N ASP A 18 -6.72 12.63 -19.59
CA ASP A 18 -7.68 12.88 -20.68
C ASP A 18 -8.88 13.73 -20.22
N SER A 19 -9.20 13.71 -18.92
CA SER A 19 -10.24 14.56 -18.34
C SER A 19 -9.86 15.11 -16.98
N LYS A 20 -10.36 16.31 -16.65
CA LYS A 20 -10.19 16.89 -15.30
C LYS A 20 -10.81 16.00 -14.23
N LEU A 21 -11.96 15.37 -14.52
CA LEU A 21 -12.67 14.48 -13.60
C LEU A 21 -11.81 13.28 -13.19
N THR A 22 -11.26 12.55 -14.16
CA THR A 22 -10.40 11.38 -13.90
C THR A 22 -9.09 11.77 -13.23
N ARG A 23 -8.63 13.01 -13.40
CA ARG A 23 -7.44 13.56 -12.74
C ARG A 23 -7.67 13.74 -11.24
N VAL A 24 -8.81 14.34 -10.86
CA VAL A 24 -9.20 14.49 -9.45
C VAL A 24 -9.43 13.12 -8.81
N LEU A 25 -10.04 12.20 -9.55
CA LEU A 25 -10.34 10.84 -9.08
C LEU A 25 -9.17 9.86 -9.13
N GLN A 26 -7.96 10.29 -9.52
CA GLN A 26 -6.81 9.39 -9.67
C GLN A 26 -6.52 8.60 -8.40
N ASN A 27 -6.63 9.24 -7.23
CA ASN A 27 -6.42 8.54 -5.95
C ASN A 27 -7.53 7.53 -5.64
N ALA A 28 -8.77 7.83 -6.06
CA ALA A 28 -9.92 6.95 -5.87
C ALA A 28 -9.91 5.73 -6.80
N LEU A 29 -9.21 5.79 -7.93
CA LEU A 29 -9.21 4.74 -8.96
C LEU A 29 -7.79 4.19 -9.13
N GLY A 30 -7.38 3.23 -8.30
CA GLY A 30 -6.05 2.60 -8.33
C GLY A 30 -5.01 3.22 -7.39
N GLY A 31 -5.42 4.14 -6.51
CA GLY A 31 -4.53 4.82 -5.55
C GLY A 31 -4.78 4.45 -4.09
N ASN A 32 -4.47 5.40 -3.21
CA ASN A 32 -4.68 5.32 -1.77
C ASN A 32 -6.07 5.88 -1.37
N ALA A 33 -7.11 5.08 -1.62
CA ALA A 33 -8.47 5.38 -1.18
C ALA A 33 -9.30 4.10 -1.05
N LYS A 34 -10.25 4.10 -0.12
CA LYS A 34 -11.34 3.11 -0.10
C LYS A 34 -12.47 3.66 -0.95
N THR A 35 -12.74 3.03 -2.08
CA THR A 35 -13.67 3.54 -3.08
C THR A 35 -14.86 2.61 -3.25
N ALA A 36 -16.06 3.18 -3.29
CA ALA A 36 -17.30 2.52 -3.68
C ALA A 36 -17.91 3.28 -4.86
N ILE A 37 -18.51 2.54 -5.80
CA ILE A 37 -19.18 3.10 -6.97
C ILE A 37 -20.63 2.63 -6.94
N ILE A 38 -21.55 3.58 -7.05
CA ILE A 38 -23.00 3.30 -7.11
C ILE A 38 -23.40 3.33 -8.59
N ALA A 39 -23.89 2.21 -9.10
CA ALA A 39 -24.45 2.10 -10.44
C ALA A 39 -25.94 2.41 -10.39
N ALA A 40 -26.33 3.61 -10.84
CA ALA A 40 -27.73 3.99 -10.97
C ALA A 40 -28.28 3.48 -12.32
N VAL A 41 -29.30 2.63 -12.27
CA VAL A 41 -29.93 2.01 -13.45
C VAL A 41 -31.44 2.17 -13.39
N THR A 42 -32.09 2.03 -14.54
CA THR A 42 -33.54 2.13 -14.66
C THR A 42 -34.11 0.81 -15.21
N PRO A 43 -35.22 0.29 -14.65
CA PRO A 43 -35.79 -0.99 -15.08
C PRO A 43 -36.66 -0.88 -16.36
N ALA A 44 -36.86 0.32 -16.91
CA ALA A 44 -37.71 0.50 -18.09
C ALA A 44 -37.05 -0.08 -19.35
N SER A 45 -37.85 -0.79 -20.17
CA SER A 45 -37.38 -1.47 -21.38
C SER A 45 -36.75 -0.51 -22.40
N MET A 46 -37.23 0.72 -22.48
CA MET A 46 -36.67 1.77 -23.35
C MET A 46 -35.23 2.16 -23.01
N HIS A 47 -34.74 1.79 -21.83
CA HIS A 47 -33.40 2.13 -21.34
C HIS A 47 -32.51 0.90 -21.14
N ILE A 48 -32.88 -0.24 -21.73
CA ILE A 48 -32.14 -1.51 -21.55
C ILE A 48 -30.70 -1.42 -22.05
N GLU A 49 -30.45 -0.71 -23.15
CA GLU A 49 -29.11 -0.55 -23.74
C GLU A 49 -28.19 0.25 -22.82
N GLU A 50 -28.68 1.39 -22.31
CA GLU A 50 -27.94 2.22 -21.36
C GLU A 50 -27.71 1.49 -20.04
N THR A 51 -28.72 0.79 -19.55
CA THR A 51 -28.61 -0.04 -18.33
C THR A 51 -27.55 -1.11 -18.49
N ASN A 52 -27.48 -1.79 -19.65
CA ASN A 52 -26.45 -2.78 -19.93
C ASN A 52 -25.06 -2.14 -19.98
N SER A 53 -24.93 -0.94 -20.55
CA SER A 53 -23.68 -0.18 -20.57
C SER A 53 -23.22 0.19 -19.15
N THR A 54 -24.12 0.67 -18.29
CA THR A 54 -23.83 0.97 -16.87
C THR A 54 -23.41 -0.27 -16.10
N LEU A 55 -24.11 -1.39 -16.27
CA LEU A 55 -23.78 -2.66 -15.61
C LEU A 55 -22.44 -3.22 -16.09
N THR A 56 -22.14 -3.12 -17.38
CA THR A 56 -20.85 -3.52 -17.94
C THR A 56 -19.71 -2.68 -17.37
N PHE A 57 -19.92 -1.37 -17.25
CA PHE A 57 -18.98 -0.47 -16.56
C PHE A 57 -18.79 -0.89 -15.10
N ALA A 58 -19.87 -1.10 -14.34
CA ALA A 58 -19.83 -1.49 -12.94
C ALA A 58 -19.10 -2.83 -12.73
N LYS A 59 -19.33 -3.82 -13.60
CA LYS A 59 -18.65 -5.11 -13.60
C LYS A 59 -17.13 -4.95 -13.73
N ARG A 60 -16.66 -4.07 -14.61
CA ARG A 60 -15.23 -3.78 -14.77
C ARG A 60 -14.68 -2.98 -13.59
N ALA A 61 -15.42 -1.97 -13.15
CA ALA A 61 -15.04 -1.11 -12.03
C ALA A 61 -14.85 -1.90 -10.73
N LYS A 62 -15.65 -2.94 -10.50
CA LYS A 62 -15.50 -3.88 -9.37
C LYS A 62 -14.13 -4.55 -9.31
N ASN A 63 -13.47 -4.76 -10.44
CA ASN A 63 -12.17 -5.43 -10.50
C ASN A 63 -10.98 -4.47 -10.28
N VAL A 64 -11.22 -3.16 -10.21
CA VAL A 64 -10.18 -2.17 -9.91
C VAL A 64 -9.73 -2.33 -8.47
N LYS A 65 -8.44 -2.55 -8.25
CA LYS A 65 -7.84 -2.74 -6.93
C LYS A 65 -7.14 -1.46 -6.48
N ASN A 66 -7.50 -1.00 -5.27
CA ASN A 66 -6.83 0.11 -4.61
C ASN A 66 -5.90 -0.40 -3.50
N LYS A 67 -4.86 0.37 -3.20
CA LYS A 67 -3.93 0.12 -2.09
C LYS A 67 -4.12 1.19 -1.03
N ALA A 68 -5.21 1.09 -0.29
CA ALA A 68 -5.53 2.05 0.77
C ALA A 68 -4.58 1.87 1.97
N GLN A 69 -3.99 2.97 2.44
CA GLN A 69 -3.09 3.08 3.57
C GLN A 69 -3.54 4.25 4.45
N CYS A 70 -3.29 4.18 5.76
CA CYS A 70 -3.59 5.29 6.65
C CYS A 70 -2.65 6.46 6.34
N ASN A 71 -3.21 7.64 6.08
CA ASN A 71 -2.42 8.86 5.89
C ASN A 71 -1.98 9.38 7.26
N GLU A 72 -0.89 8.82 7.80
CA GLU A 72 -0.29 9.31 9.04
C GLU A 72 0.45 10.64 8.77
N PHE A 73 -0.06 11.74 9.30
CA PHE A 73 0.70 12.99 9.40
C PHE A 73 1.47 12.97 10.71
N LEU A 74 2.67 12.39 10.69
CA LEU A 74 3.59 12.50 11.82
C LEU A 74 4.27 13.87 11.73
N SER A 75 4.16 14.68 12.78
CA SER A 75 5.04 15.84 12.95
C SER A 75 6.50 15.41 12.80
N ASP A 76 7.37 16.28 12.29
CA ASP A 76 8.81 15.99 12.16
C ASP A 76 9.40 15.43 13.46
N ARG A 77 8.94 15.95 14.62
CA ARG A 77 9.32 15.42 15.94
C ARG A 77 8.89 13.98 16.17
N ALA A 78 7.68 13.61 15.75
CA ALA A 78 7.14 12.26 15.88
C ALA A 78 7.85 11.27 14.93
N ILE A 79 8.23 11.71 13.72
CA ILE A 79 9.04 10.91 12.79
C ILE A 79 10.43 10.64 13.39
N ILE A 80 11.12 11.70 13.84
CA ILE A 80 12.46 11.58 14.44
C ILE A 80 12.41 10.66 15.67
N PHE A 81 11.38 10.79 16.50
CA PHE A 81 11.19 9.95 17.68
C PHE A 81 11.02 8.47 17.31
N ARG A 82 10.12 8.17 16.36
CA ARG A 82 9.86 6.79 15.90
C ARG A 82 11.11 6.17 15.28
N GLN A 83 11.80 6.90 14.42
CA GLN A 83 13.04 6.42 13.78
C GLN A 83 14.14 6.15 14.80
N ARG A 84 14.31 7.00 15.82
CA ARG A 84 15.29 6.76 16.90
C ARG A 84 14.96 5.50 17.69
N GLN A 85 13.68 5.29 18.00
CA GLN A 85 13.22 4.09 18.71
C GLN A 85 13.44 2.82 17.87
N GLU A 86 13.19 2.88 16.56
CA GLU A 86 13.45 1.78 15.63
C GLU A 86 14.95 1.45 15.53
N ILE A 87 15.82 2.47 15.46
CA ILE A 87 17.28 2.30 15.50
C ILE A 87 17.73 1.60 16.78
N GLU A 88 17.22 2.02 17.93
CA GLU A 88 17.57 1.43 19.23
C GLU A 88 17.13 -0.04 19.32
N THR A 89 15.90 -0.32 18.90
CA THR A 89 15.34 -1.67 18.87
C THR A 89 16.14 -2.59 17.95
N LEU A 90 16.43 -2.13 16.72
CA LEU A 90 17.20 -2.91 15.74
C LEU A 90 18.64 -3.14 16.21
N LYS A 91 19.28 -2.14 16.82
CA LYS A 91 20.62 -2.28 17.41
C LYS A 91 20.64 -3.25 18.58
N ALA A 92 19.60 -3.31 19.41
CA ALA A 92 19.50 -4.29 20.48
C ALA A 92 19.37 -5.73 19.92
N ILE A 93 18.56 -5.91 18.87
CA ILE A 93 18.39 -7.21 18.20
C ILE A 93 19.70 -7.67 17.52
N LEU A 94 20.38 -6.75 16.82
CA LEU A 94 21.66 -7.01 16.14
C LEU A 94 22.84 -7.17 17.13
N GLY A 95 22.81 -6.43 18.24
CA GLY A 95 23.80 -6.53 19.32
C GLY A 95 23.65 -7.83 20.12
N GLY A 96 22.43 -8.35 20.27
CA GLY A 96 22.16 -9.66 20.87
C GLY A 96 22.50 -10.86 19.97
N SER A 97 22.74 -10.65 18.67
CA SER A 97 23.15 -11.69 17.72
C SER A 97 24.67 -11.74 17.50
N ARG A 98 25.45 -11.11 18.38
CA ARG A 98 26.91 -11.19 18.37
C ARG A 98 27.52 -11.57 19.71
N LEU A 99 26.89 -12.46 20.47
CA LEU A 99 27.61 -13.31 21.42
C LEU A 99 28.41 -14.34 20.63
N ASP A 100 29.62 -13.95 20.26
CA ASP A 100 30.86 -14.70 20.35
C ASP A 100 30.71 -16.13 20.89
N CYS A 101 30.31 -17.05 20.02
CA CYS A 101 30.71 -18.44 20.11
C CYS A 101 32.16 -18.55 19.60
N THR A 102 33.14 -18.22 20.43
CA THR A 102 34.51 -18.71 20.25
C THR A 102 35.00 -19.30 21.57
N CYS A 103 35.09 -20.63 21.58
CA CYS A 103 35.61 -21.41 22.69
C CYS A 103 37.15 -21.46 22.64
N SER A 104 37.78 -21.26 23.83
CA SER A 104 39.08 -21.80 24.31
C SER A 104 40.38 -21.09 23.85
N PRO A 105 41.55 -21.26 24.55
CA PRO A 105 41.84 -21.98 25.82
C PRO A 105 42.71 -21.21 26.86
N GLY A 106 42.79 -21.73 28.10
CA GLY A 106 44.04 -21.69 28.88
C GLY A 106 44.04 -20.88 30.19
N SER A 107 43.83 -21.55 31.33
CA SER A 107 44.20 -21.04 32.65
C SER A 107 45.39 -21.83 33.21
N THR A 108 46.58 -21.26 33.10
CA THR A 108 47.73 -21.60 33.96
C THR A 108 48.35 -20.30 34.43
N GLU A 109 47.99 -19.85 35.63
CA GLU A 109 48.85 -18.96 36.41
C GLU A 109 48.89 -19.49 37.85
N GLY A 110 50.11 -19.84 38.27
CA GLY A 110 50.41 -20.33 39.60
C GLY A 110 50.52 -19.18 40.59
N PHE A 111 50.10 -19.45 41.83
CA PHE A 111 50.44 -18.65 42.99
C PHE A 111 51.61 -19.32 43.73
N ASN A 112 52.66 -18.53 43.95
CA ASN A 112 53.79 -18.84 44.81
C ASN A 112 53.56 -18.20 46.19
N PHE A 113 53.94 -18.96 47.22
CA PHE A 113 53.90 -18.73 48.68
C PHE A 113 52.55 -18.82 49.38
#